data_AF-A0A101JL78-F1
#
_entry.id   AF-A0A101JL78-F1
#
_cell.length_a   1.000
_cell.length_b   1.000
_cell.length_c   1.000
_cell.angle_alpha   90.00
_cell.angle_beta   90.00
_cell.angle_gamma   90.00
#
_symmetry.space_group_name_H-M   'P 1'
#
loop_
_entity.id
_entity.type
_entity.pdbx_description
1 polymer ?
#
loop_
_entity_poly.entity_id
_entity_poly.type
_entity_poly.pdbx_seq_one_letter_code
_entity_poly.pdbx_strand_id
1 'polypeptide(L)' 'MEVLELVVGIVAGLAERLAIEVYEYHALRDADSGGVEPVFQLGLLRDDYTPKPAFEAYRRLIAARSLSGR' A
#
# COMPACT_ATOMS: atom_id res chain seq x y z
N MET A 1 -10.71 8.97 6.41
CA MET A 1 -9.39 8.32 6.47
C MET A 1 -9.53 6.98 5.77
N GLU A 2 -8.77 6.76 4.71
CA GLU A 2 -8.83 5.54 3.91
C GLU A 2 -8.15 4.38 4.69
N VAL A 3 -8.63 3.14 4.54
CA VAL A 3 -8.15 1.97 5.32
C VAL A 3 -6.62 1.80 5.21
N LEU A 4 -6.06 2.06 4.04
CA LEU A 4 -4.62 1.97 3.78
C LEU A 4 -3.81 2.89 4.69
N GLU A 5 -4.19 4.17 4.79
CA GLU A 5 -3.49 5.16 5.62
C GLU A 5 -3.54 4.78 7.10
N LEU A 6 -4.68 4.25 7.56
CA LEU A 6 -4.85 3.78 8.93
C LEU A 6 -3.92 2.61 9.24
N VAL A 7 -3.93 1.58 8.40
CA VAL A 7 -3.12 0.36 8.61
C VAL A 7 -1.63 0.69 8.61
N VAL A 8 -1.15 1.40 7.58
CA VAL A 8 0.27 1.80 7.50
C VAL A 8 0.66 2.71 8.67
N GLY A 9 -0.23 3.62 9.06
CA GLY A 9 -0.04 4.49 10.22
C GLY A 9 0.17 3.72 11.52
N ILE A 10 -0.68 2.73 11.79
CA ILE A 10 -0.60 1.88 12.99
C ILE A 10 0.68 1.03 12.96
N VAL A 11 0.96 0.35 11.84
CA VAL A 11 2.16 -0.49 11.72
C VAL A 11 3.42 0.32 11.95
N ALA A 12 3.54 1.48 11.28
CA ALA A 12 4.68 2.37 11.46
C ALA A 12 4.82 2.89 12.90
N GLY A 13 3.71 3.24 13.56
CA GLY A 13 3.72 3.69 14.96
C GLY A 13 4.08 2.58 15.96
N LEU A 14 3.98 1.32 15.57
CA LEU A 14 4.34 0.16 16.40
C LEU A 14 5.69 -0.46 16.02
N ALA A 15 6.34 0.02 14.96
CA ALA A 15 7.48 -0.64 14.34
C ALA A 15 8.65 -0.85 15.31
N GLU A 16 9.03 0.18 16.08
CA GLU A 16 10.11 0.09 17.08
C GLU A 16 9.77 -0.93 18.19
N ARG A 17 8.56 -0.83 18.76
CA ARG A 17 8.11 -1.68 19.86
C ARG A 17 8.04 -3.16 19.48
N LEU A 18 7.70 -3.45 18.23
CA LEU A 18 7.48 -4.81 17.73
C LEU A 18 8.62 -5.33 16.83
N ALA A 19 9.71 -4.58 16.68
CA ALA A 19 10.82 -4.90 15.78
C ALA A 19 10.35 -5.20 14.34
N ILE A 20 9.43 -4.39 13.80
CA ILE A 20 8.98 -4.49 12.41
C ILE A 20 9.93 -3.68 11.54
N GLU A 21 10.66 -4.36 10.66
CA GLU A 21 11.64 -3.72 9.78
C GLU A 21 11.02 -3.27 8.45
N VAL A 22 10.03 -4.02 7.93
CA VAL A 22 9.46 -3.81 6.60
C VAL A 22 7.95 -4.04 6.62
N TYR A 23 7.22 -3.19 5.90
CA TYR A 23 5.83 -3.40 5.52
C TYR A 23 5.72 -3.38 4.00
N GLU A 24 5.14 -4.43 3.43
CA GLU A 24 4.88 -4.54 1.99
C GLU A 24 3.37 -4.61 1.73
N TYR A 25 2.90 -3.84 0.75
CA TYR A 25 1.50 -3.89 0.33
C TYR A 25 1.28 -4.96 -0.74
N HIS A 26 0.35 -5.87 -0.47
CA HIS A 26 -0.16 -6.79 -1.48
C HIS A 26 -1.42 -6.19 -2.14
N ALA A 27 -1.45 -5.89 -3.44
CA ALA A 27 -0.42 -6.06 -4.48
C ALA A 27 -0.19 -4.77 -5.29
N LEU A 28 0.89 -4.72 -6.08
CA LEU A 28 1.19 -3.56 -6.93
C LEU A 28 0.07 -3.29 -7.94
N ARG A 29 -0.43 -4.32 -8.64
CA ARG A 29 -1.51 -4.21 -9.62
C ARG A 29 -2.58 -5.26 -9.41
N ASP A 30 -3.75 -5.01 -9.97
CA ASP A 30 -4.81 -6.01 -10.11
C ASP A 30 -4.29 -7.20 -10.90
N ALA A 31 -4.76 -8.39 -10.52
CA ALA A 31 -4.56 -9.58 -11.32
C ALA A 31 -5.41 -9.50 -12.60
N ASP A 32 -6.66 -9.04 -12.46
CA ASP A 32 -7.65 -8.82 -13.53
C ASP A 32 -8.61 -7.70 -13.07
N SER A 33 -8.58 -6.54 -13.73
CA SER A 33 -9.43 -5.40 -13.39
C SER A 33 -10.86 -5.51 -13.94
N GLY A 34 -11.12 -6.42 -14.88
CA GLY A 34 -12.44 -6.68 -15.47
C GLY A 34 -13.16 -7.90 -14.88
N GLY A 35 -12.44 -8.73 -14.13
CA GLY A 35 -12.96 -9.95 -13.51
C GLY A 35 -14.05 -9.69 -12.47
N VAL A 36 -14.98 -10.63 -12.31
CA VAL A 36 -16.10 -10.51 -11.36
C VAL A 36 -15.70 -10.72 -9.90
N GLU A 37 -14.55 -11.34 -9.65
CA GLU A 37 -14.07 -11.67 -8.32
C GLU A 37 -13.28 -10.50 -7.72
N PRO A 38 -13.75 -9.87 -6.63
CA PRO A 38 -13.11 -8.68 -6.05
C PRO A 38 -11.68 -8.93 -5.57
N VAL A 39 -11.35 -10.18 -5.23
CA VAL A 39 -10.00 -10.57 -4.80
C VAL A 39 -8.93 -10.38 -5.88
N PHE A 40 -9.32 -10.28 -7.16
CA PHE A 40 -8.41 -9.97 -8.26
C PHE A 40 -8.19 -8.47 -8.47
N GLN A 41 -8.92 -7.62 -7.73
CA GLN A 41 -8.93 -6.17 -7.88
C GLN A 41 -8.29 -5.42 -6.68
N LEU A 42 -7.41 -6.11 -5.94
CA LEU A 42 -6.74 -5.61 -4.73
C LEU A 42 -5.49 -4.75 -5.01
N GLY A 43 -5.14 -4.53 -6.27
CA GLY A 43 -3.96 -3.78 -6.66
C GLY A 43 -4.07 -2.29 -6.39
N LEU A 44 -2.92 -1.63 -6.18
CA LEU A 44 -2.81 -0.17 -6.23
C LEU A 44 -2.98 0.38 -7.65
N LEU A 45 -2.63 -0.43 -8.65
CA LEU A 45 -2.82 -0.17 -10.06
C LEU A 45 -3.90 -1.09 -10.63
N ARG A 46 -4.50 -0.70 -11.75
CA ARG A 46 -5.22 -1.63 -12.64
C ARG A 46 -4.25 -2.63 -13.27
N ASP A 47 -4.78 -3.69 -13.87
CA ASP A 47 -4.01 -4.71 -14.57
C ASP A 47 -3.16 -4.16 -15.74
N ASP A 48 -3.62 -3.07 -16.36
CA ASP A 48 -2.90 -2.26 -17.36
C ASP A 48 -1.91 -1.22 -16.77
N TYR A 49 -1.67 -1.27 -15.45
CA TYR A 49 -0.83 -0.34 -14.68
C TYR A 49 -1.37 1.09 -14.53
N THR A 50 -2.62 1.38 -14.95
CA THR A 50 -3.25 2.68 -14.67
C THR A 50 -3.42 2.87 -13.15
N PRO A 51 -2.99 4.00 -12.57
CA PRO A 51 -3.03 4.19 -11.12
C PRO A 51 -4.45 4.36 -10.57
N LYS A 52 -4.74 3.70 -9.45
CA LYS A 52 -5.91 3.97 -8.60
C LYS A 52 -5.57 5.05 -7.56
N PRO A 53 -6.55 5.70 -6.91
CA PRO A 53 -6.29 6.70 -5.87
C PRO A 53 -5.36 6.19 -4.75
N ALA A 54 -5.50 4.92 -4.35
CA ALA A 54 -4.65 4.30 -3.34
C ALA A 54 -3.15 4.26 -3.71
N PHE A 55 -2.80 4.26 -4.99
CA PHE A 55 -1.40 4.30 -5.44
C PHE A 55 -0.70 5.58 -4.98
N GLU A 56 -1.32 6.74 -5.19
CA GLU A 56 -0.76 8.03 -4.77
C GLU A 56 -0.75 8.17 -3.24
N ALA A 57 -1.76 7.64 -2.55
CA ALA A 57 -1.75 7.57 -1.09
C ALA A 57 -0.55 6.74 -0.58
N TYR A 58 -0.32 5.56 -1.15
CA TYR A 58 0.80 4.70 -0.78
C TYR A 58 2.16 5.35 -1.06
N ARG A 59 2.32 6.03 -2.22
CA ARG A 59 3.55 6.78 -2.55
C ARG A 59 3.87 7.85 -1.52
N ARG A 60 2.87 8.63 -1.07
CA ARG A 60 3.07 9.64 -0.01
C ARG A 60 3.48 9.00 1.31
N LEU A 61 2.88 7.86 1.66
CA LEU A 61 3.22 7.13 2.90
C LEU A 61 4.67 6.63 2.88
N ILE A 62 5.12 6.04 1.76
CA ILE A 62 6.52 5.65 1.57
C ILE A 62 7.43 6.87 1.74
N ALA A 63 7.18 7.96 1.03
CA ALA A 63 8.00 9.16 1.10
C ALA A 63 8.08 9.78 2.52
N ALA A 64 6.99 9.70 3.28
CA ALA A 64 6.92 10.27 4.63
C ALA A 64 7.50 9.37 5.73
N ARG A 65 7.64 8.05 5.49
CA ARG A 65 7.91 7.05 6.54
C ARG A 65 9.06 6.11 6.25
N SER A 66 9.47 5.96 5.00
CA SER A 66 10.71 5.26 4.70
C SER A 66 11.86 6.05 5.29
N LEU A 67 12.79 5.33 5.93
CA LEU A 67 14.03 5.92 6.39
C LEU A 67 14.71 6.59 5.19
N SER A 68 14.79 7.91 5.20
CA SER A 68 15.76 8.61 4.38
C SER A 68 17.12 8.06 4.81
N GLY A 69 17.78 7.34 3.90
CA GLY A 69 19.18 7.02 4.09
C GLY A 69 19.93 8.29 4.48
N ARG A 70 20.69 8.19 5.58
CA ARG A 70 21.63 9.19 6.06
C ARG A 70 22.41 9.87 4.93
#